data_AF-A0A8S2VS71-F1
#
_entry.id   AF-A0A8S2VS71-F1
#
_cell.length_a   1.000
_cell.length_b   1.000
_cell.length_c   1.000
_cell.angle_alpha   90.00
_cell.angle_beta   90.00
_cell.angle_gamma   90.00
#
_symmetry.space_group_name_H-M   'P 1'
#
loop_
_entity.id
_entity.type
_entity.pdbx_description
1 polymer ?
#
loop_
_entity_poly.entity_id
_entity_poly.type
_entity_poly.pdbx_seq_one_letter_code
_entity_poly.pdbx_strand_id
1 'polypeptide(L)'
;YWLNELNKLISVPLCLDNLFAFKFALSKTNQERSLRDRFNDEFTRLQLDSYPWRLTEINRKYELCTSYPEFCIVPSAITDDELFEVAKFRSY
;
A
#
# COMPACT_ATOMS: atom_id res chain seq x y z
N TYR A 1 -8.93 -16.20 37.53
CA TYR A 1 -7.75 -15.35 37.24
C TYR A 1 -7.42 -15.37 35.75
N TRP A 2 -7.06 -16.52 35.16
CA TRP A 2 -6.71 -16.63 33.72
C TRP A 2 -7.82 -16.28 32.71
N LEU A 3 -9.08 -16.65 32.98
CA LEU A 3 -10.21 -16.37 32.08
C LEU A 3 -10.39 -14.86 31.81
N ASN A 4 -10.22 -14.04 32.86
CA ASN A 4 -10.37 -12.59 32.73
C ASN A 4 -9.22 -11.97 31.93
N GLU A 5 -8.00 -12.49 32.08
CA GLU A 5 -6.86 -12.04 31.29
C GLU A 5 -6.97 -12.46 29.82
N LEU A 6 -7.45 -13.68 29.55
CA LEU A 6 -7.75 -14.13 28.20
C LEU A 6 -8.82 -13.24 27.55
N ASN A 7 -9.92 -12.97 28.25
CA ASN A 7 -11.00 -12.11 27.75
C ASN A 7 -10.52 -10.69 27.41
N LYS A 8 -9.55 -10.13 28.15
CA LYS A 8 -8.93 -8.84 27.82
C LYS A 8 -8.05 -8.89 26.56
N LEU A 9 -7.39 -10.02 26.29
CA LEU A 9 -6.53 -10.17 25.12
C LEU A 9 -7.30 -10.43 23.83
N ILE A 10 -8.41 -11.15 23.91
CA ILE A 10 -9.26 -11.49 22.75
C ILE A 10 -10.39 -10.49 22.51
N SER A 11 -10.61 -9.56 23.44
CA SER A 11 -11.62 -8.51 23.26
C SER A 11 -11.31 -7.62 22.07
N VAL A 12 -12.34 -7.03 21.48
CA VAL A 12 -12.20 -6.06 20.39
C VAL A 12 -11.30 -4.91 20.85
N PRO A 13 -10.21 -4.61 20.13
CA PRO A 13 -9.32 -3.51 20.47
C PRO A 13 -10.06 -2.17 20.46
N LEU A 14 -9.92 -1.40 21.53
CA LEU A 14 -10.60 -0.10 21.69
C LEU A 14 -9.91 1.04 20.92
N CYS A 15 -8.66 0.84 20.52
CA CYS A 15 -7.88 1.77 19.71
C CYS A 15 -6.80 1.01 18.93
N LEU A 16 -6.19 1.67 17.93
CA LEU A 16 -5.17 1.06 17.07
C LEU A 16 -4.00 0.49 17.87
N ASP A 17 -3.50 1.22 18.87
CA ASP A 17 -2.34 0.79 19.69
C ASP A 17 -2.55 -0.54 20.44
N ASN A 18 -3.82 -0.92 20.65
CA ASN A 18 -4.16 -2.19 21.29
C ASN A 18 -4.14 -3.39 20.34
N LEU A 19 -3.96 -3.18 19.04
CA LEU A 19 -3.84 -4.27 18.07
C LEU A 19 -2.57 -5.09 18.35
N PHE A 20 -2.73 -6.41 18.34
CA PHE A 20 -1.62 -7.36 18.47
C PHE A 20 -0.47 -7.08 17.48
N ALA A 21 -0.82 -6.64 16.27
CA ALA A 21 0.12 -6.35 15.19
C ALA A 21 1.26 -5.39 15.62
N PHE A 22 0.95 -4.31 16.36
CA PHE A 22 1.96 -3.35 16.80
C PHE A 22 2.91 -3.95 17.83
N LYS A 23 2.38 -4.68 18.82
CA LYS A 23 3.20 -5.37 19.85
C LYS A 23 4.10 -6.42 19.22
N PHE A 24 3.58 -7.16 18.23
CA PHE A 24 4.34 -8.15 17.49
C PHE A 24 5.46 -7.49 16.65
N ALA A 25 5.15 -6.40 15.94
CA ALA A 25 6.13 -5.69 15.11
C ALA A 25 7.32 -5.18 15.94
N LEU A 26 7.07 -4.64 17.14
CA LEU A 26 8.13 -4.20 18.07
C LEU A 26 9.08 -5.34 18.52
N SER A 27 8.60 -6.59 18.48
CA SER A 27 9.42 -7.76 18.85
C SER A 27 10.34 -8.26 17.73
N LYS A 28 10.20 -7.73 16.50
CA LYS A 28 10.96 -8.17 15.33
C LYS A 28 12.15 -7.25 15.06
N THR A 29 13.29 -7.84 14.69
CA THR A 29 14.43 -7.10 14.12
C THR A 29 14.14 -6.79 12.66
N ASN A 30 14.24 -5.52 12.27
CA ASN A 30 13.81 -5.02 10.97
C ASN A 30 14.63 -5.66 9.83
N GLN A 31 13.99 -6.58 9.10
CA GLN A 31 14.56 -7.25 7.92
C GLN A 31 13.52 -7.28 6.78
N GLU A 32 12.69 -6.24 6.68
CA GLU A 32 11.71 -6.16 5.61
C GLU A 32 12.35 -5.62 4.33
N ARG A 33 12.20 -6.37 3.22
CA ARG A 33 12.49 -5.87 1.88
C ARG A 33 11.59 -4.67 1.57
N SER A 34 12.12 -3.68 0.86
CA SER A 34 11.36 -2.50 0.47
C SER A 34 10.12 -2.91 -0.33
N LEU A 35 8.97 -2.29 -0.02
CA LEU A 35 7.73 -2.47 -0.79
C LEU A 35 7.95 -2.20 -2.28
N ARG A 36 8.83 -1.22 -2.58
CA ARG A 36 9.23 -0.87 -3.94
C ARG A 36 9.93 -2.02 -4.67
N ASP A 37 10.79 -2.76 -3.97
CA ASP A 37 11.51 -3.88 -4.56
C ASP A 37 10.52 -5.00 -4.93
N ARG A 38 9.60 -5.31 -4.01
CA ARG A 38 8.53 -6.31 -4.29
C ARG A 38 7.62 -5.88 -5.44
N PHE A 39 7.32 -4.59 -5.53
CA PHE A 39 6.53 -4.05 -6.63
C PHE A 39 7.27 -4.19 -7.97
N ASN A 40 8.55 -3.84 -8.02
CA ASN A 40 9.38 -3.97 -9.23
C ASN A 40 9.52 -5.43 -9.67
N ASP A 41 9.71 -6.35 -8.71
CA ASP A 41 9.73 -7.79 -8.99
C ASP A 41 8.44 -8.23 -9.69
N GLU A 42 7.28 -7.80 -9.19
CA GLU A 42 5.98 -8.12 -9.80
C GLU A 42 5.76 -7.43 -11.15
N PHE A 43 6.23 -6.19 -11.29
CA PHE A 43 6.17 -5.43 -12.54
C PHE A 43 6.93 -6.13 -13.68
N THR A 44 8.13 -6.62 -13.39
CA THR A 44 8.93 -7.42 -14.33
C THR A 44 8.36 -8.83 -14.51
N ARG A 45 7.89 -9.49 -13.44
CA ARG A 45 7.27 -10.83 -13.53
C ARG A 45 6.08 -10.84 -14.48
N LEU A 46 5.32 -9.75 -14.52
CA LEU A 46 4.17 -9.56 -15.41
C LEU A 46 4.54 -9.00 -16.79
N GLN A 47 5.82 -8.71 -17.06
CA GLN A 47 6.31 -8.15 -18.32
C GLN A 47 5.67 -6.79 -18.68
N LEU A 48 5.38 -5.99 -17.64
CA LEU A 48 4.79 -4.66 -17.78
C LEU A 48 5.85 -3.56 -17.86
N ASP A 49 7.14 -3.93 -17.78
CA ASP A 49 8.32 -3.06 -17.87
C ASP A 49 8.63 -2.58 -19.29
N SER A 50 7.72 -2.82 -20.24
CA SER A 50 7.83 -2.38 -21.63
C SER A 50 6.52 -1.80 -22.17
N TYR A 51 6.57 -1.21 -23.37
CA TYR A 51 5.41 -0.65 -24.04
C TYR A 51 4.26 -1.68 -24.14
N PRO A 52 3.00 -1.31 -23.86
CA PRO A 52 2.46 0.05 -23.77
C PRO A 52 2.33 0.60 -22.34
N TRP A 53 3.06 0.06 -21.36
CA TRP A 53 2.90 0.42 -19.95
C TRP A 53 4.09 1.20 -19.40
N ARG A 54 3.82 2.09 -18.44
CA ARG A 54 4.84 2.77 -17.65
C ARG A 54 4.45 2.76 -16.18
N LEU A 55 5.47 2.74 -15.32
CA LEU A 55 5.33 3.03 -13.92
C LEU A 55 5.18 4.55 -13.72
N THR A 56 4.21 4.97 -12.92
CA THR A 56 4.09 6.36 -12.45
C THR A 56 4.22 6.44 -10.93
N GLU A 57 4.94 7.46 -10.46
CA GLU A 57 5.08 7.82 -9.05
C GLU A 57 4.18 9.02 -8.66
N ILE A 58 3.23 9.41 -9.54
CA ILE A 58 2.32 10.54 -9.33
C ILE A 58 1.53 10.44 -8.02
N ASN A 59 1.21 9.22 -7.56
CA ASN A 59 0.48 8.97 -6.33
C ASN A 59 1.39 8.67 -5.13
N ARG A 60 2.70 8.93 -5.21
CA ARG A 60 3.66 8.59 -4.14
C ARG A 60 3.33 9.26 -2.80
N LYS A 61 2.66 10.41 -2.83
CA LYS A 61 2.16 11.13 -1.66
C LYS A 61 0.65 11.02 -1.46
N TYR A 62 0.01 10.08 -2.16
CA TYR A 62 -1.44 9.86 -2.11
C TYR A 62 -2.28 11.06 -2.57
N GLU A 63 -1.68 11.97 -3.36
CA GLU A 63 -2.32 13.21 -3.83
C GLU A 63 -3.31 12.97 -4.98
N LEU A 64 -3.08 11.94 -5.81
CA LEU A 64 -3.99 11.57 -6.90
C LEU A 64 -5.21 10.82 -6.33
N CYS A 65 -4.98 9.85 -5.44
CA CYS A 65 -6.01 9.08 -4.76
C CYS A 65 -5.46 8.45 -3.47
N THR A 66 -6.00 8.87 -2.33
CA THR A 66 -5.69 8.35 -0.99
C THR A 66 -6.00 6.88 -0.72
N SER A 67 -6.82 6.22 -1.55
CA SER A 67 -7.13 4.77 -1.41
C SER A 67 -6.25 3.90 -2.29
N TYR A 68 -5.49 4.50 -3.22
CA TYR A 68 -4.64 3.79 -4.17
C TYR A 68 -3.20 3.67 -3.65
N PRO A 69 -2.42 2.68 -4.14
CA PRO A 69 -1.00 2.56 -3.81
C PRO A 69 -0.17 3.77 -4.26
N GLU A 70 1.03 3.91 -3.68
CA GLU A 70 2.02 4.95 -4.05
C GLU A 70 2.48 4.86 -5.51
N PHE A 71 2.58 3.63 -6.02
CA PHE A 71 3.04 3.32 -7.37
C PHE A 71 1.87 2.77 -8.19
N CYS A 72 1.66 3.33 -9.38
CA CYS A 72 0.61 2.90 -10.29
C CYS A 72 1.20 2.56 -11.67
N ILE A 73 0.59 1.61 -12.36
CA ILE A 73 0.95 1.27 -13.74
C ILE A 73 -0.11 1.85 -14.65
N VAL A 74 0.32 2.64 -15.62
CA VAL A 74 -0.56 3.38 -16.54
C VAL A 74 -0.06 3.21 -17.98
N PRO A 75 -0.91 3.45 -18.99
CA PRO A 75 -0.45 3.46 -20.38
C PRO A 75 0.65 4.52 -20.60
N SER A 76 1.72 4.16 -21.31
CA SER A 76 2.86 5.05 -21.62
C SER A 76 2.47 6.25 -22.47
N ALA A 77 1.34 6.17 -23.18
CA ALA A 77 0.81 7.25 -24.00
C ALA A 77 0.15 8.37 -23.18
N ILE A 78 -0.15 8.14 -21.89
CA ILE A 78 -0.84 9.09 -21.02
C ILE A 78 0.17 9.74 -20.08
N THR A 79 0.15 11.07 -20.00
CA THR A 79 0.98 11.89 -19.11
C THR A 79 0.40 11.97 -17.70
N ASP A 80 1.21 12.38 -16.72
CA ASP A 80 0.73 12.54 -15.34
C ASP A 80 -0.32 13.66 -15.21
N ASP A 81 -0.22 14.74 -16.00
CA ASP A 81 -1.23 15.81 -16.03
C ASP A 81 -2.60 15.31 -16.52
N GLU A 82 -2.61 14.46 -17.56
CA GLU A 82 -3.83 13.81 -18.05
C GLU A 82 -4.43 12.87 -16.99
N LEU A 83 -3.61 12.19 -16.18
CA LEU A 83 -4.10 11.35 -15.08
C LEU A 83 -4.84 12.17 -14.01
N PHE A 84 -4.37 13.38 -13.69
CA PHE A 84 -5.09 14.27 -12.77
C PHE A 84 -6.47 14.65 -13.30
N GLU A 85 -6.59 14.94 -14.59
CA GLU A 85 -7.89 15.21 -15.19
C GLU A 85 -8.80 13.98 -15.17
N VAL A 86 -8.27 12.79 -15.52
CA VAL A 86 -9.03 11.53 -15.49
C VAL A 86 -9.50 11.18 -14.08
N ALA A 87 -8.68 11.43 -13.06
CA ALA A 87 -9.02 11.13 -11.67
C ALA A 87 -10.27 11.88 -11.21
N LYS A 88 -10.50 13.12 -11.66
CA LYS A 88 -11.70 13.91 -11.33
C LYS A 88 -13.00 13.27 -11.79
N PHE A 89 -12.96 12.40 -12.81
CA PHE A 89 -14.14 11.70 -13.35
C PHE A 89 -14.36 10.31 -12.73
N ARG A 90 -13.40 9.79 -11.96
CA ARG A 90 -13.51 8.49 -11.30
C ARG A 90 -13.92 8.69 -9.85
N SER A 91 -14.83 7.84 -9.37
CA SER A 91 -15.17 7.81 -7.94
C SER A 91 -13.96 7.39 -7.12
N TYR A 92 -13.86 7.96 -5.92
CA TYR A 92 -12.86 7.63 -4.90
C TYR A 92 -13.21 6.37 -4.12
#